data_AF-A0A0D7KUS6-F1
#
_entry.id   AF-A0A0D7KUS6-F1
#
_cell.length_a   1.000
_cell.length_b   1.000
_cell.length_c   1.000
_cell.angle_alpha   90.00
_cell.angle_beta   90.00
_cell.angle_gamma   90.00
#
_symmetry.space_group_name_H-M   'P 1'
#
loop_
_entity.id
_entity.type
_entity.pdbx_description
1 polymer ?
#
loop_
_entity_poly.entity_id
_entity_poly.type
_entity_poly.pdbx_seq_one_letter_code
_entity_poly.pdbx_strand_id
1 'polypeptide(L)' 'MGVYFLSGMGLLLLANFIFEWRIRSRTSIREKRVFVFIWSLAWLVVLLVSEFPQRTTPRQWIDFIYKPLLLWLKHPS' A
#
# COMPACT_ATOMS: atom_id res chain seq x y z
N MET A 1 12.62 -6.01 9.44
CA MET A 1 11.18 -6.26 9.57
C MET A 1 10.43 -6.06 8.26
N GLY A 2 10.66 -4.97 7.51
CA GLY A 2 9.96 -4.69 6.23
C GLY A 2 10.05 -5.81 5.17
N VAL A 3 11.23 -6.41 4.97
CA VAL A 3 11.43 -7.49 3.97
C VAL A 3 10.65 -8.76 4.31
N TYR A 4 10.64 -9.20 5.58
CA TYR A 4 9.89 -10.38 6.01
C TYR A 4 8.38 -10.16 5.96
N PHE A 5 7.92 -8.94 6.28
CA PHE A 5 6.52 -8.56 6.14
C PHE A 5 6.09 -8.52 4.68
N LEU A 6 6.90 -7.89 3.81
CA LEU A 6 6.63 -7.79 2.38
C LEU A 6 6.56 -9.17 1.72
N SER A 7 7.52 -10.06 2.03
CA SER A 7 7.55 -11.40 1.46
C SER A 7 6.38 -12.26 1.96
N GLY A 8 6.06 -12.20 3.26
CA GLY A 8 4.92 -12.91 3.84
C GLY A 8 3.57 -12.43 3.28
N MET A 9 3.34 -11.12 3.27
CA MET A 9 2.10 -10.54 2.73
C MET A 9 2.01 -10.71 1.22
N GLY A 10 3.13 -10.62 0.50
CA GLY A 10 3.18 -10.87 -0.94
C GLY A 10 2.79 -12.30 -1.29
N LEU A 11 3.30 -13.30 -0.55
CA LEU A 11 2.90 -14.70 -0.70
C LEU A 11 1.40 -14.90 -0.45
N LEU A 12 0.86 -14.29 0.62
CA LEU A 12 -0.57 -14.36 0.92
C LEU A 12 -1.44 -13.73 -0.17
N LEU A 13 -1.05 -12.56 -0.69
CA LEU A 13 -1.78 -11.90 -1.76
C LEU A 13 -1.74 -12.68 -3.09
N LEU A 14 -0.62 -13.35 -3.39
CA LEU A 14 -0.51 -14.24 -4.55
C LEU A 14 -1.36 -15.49 -4.39
N ALA A 15 -1.31 -16.14 -3.23
CA ALA A 15 -2.15 -17.30 -2.94
C ALA A 15 -3.64 -16.95 -3.02
N ASN A 16 -4.03 -15.81 -2.45
CA ASN A 16 -5.39 -15.28 -2.54
C ASN A 16 -5.79 -15.01 -3.99
N PHE A 17 -4.91 -14.40 -4.80
CA PHE A 17 -5.17 -14.16 -6.21
C PHE A 17 -5.47 -15.45 -6.96
N ILE A 18 -4.61 -16.47 -6.82
CA ILE A 18 -4.77 -17.76 -7.52
C ILE A 18 -6.08 -18.44 -7.10
N PHE A 19 -6.38 -18.45 -5.81
CA PHE A 19 -7.59 -19.05 -5.27
C PHE A 19 -8.86 -18.34 -5.77
N GLU A 20 -8.95 -17.02 -5.59
CA GLU A 20 -10.09 -16.22 -6.02
C GLU A 20 -10.23 -16.17 -7.55
N TRP A 21 -9.13 -16.17 -8.29
CA TRP A 21 -9.15 -16.17 -9.75
C TRP A 21 -9.78 -17.46 -10.30
N ARG A 22 -9.51 -18.61 -9.67
CA ARG A 22 -10.14 -19.88 -10.04
C ARG A 22 -11.65 -19.80 -9.85
N ILE A 23 -12.13 -19.23 -8.74
CA ILE A 23 -13.55 -19.07 -8.44
C ILE A 23 -14.21 -18.08 -9.41
N ARG A 24 -13.57 -16.92 -9.63
CA ARG A 24 -14.08 -15.83 -10.48
C ARG A 24 -13.87 -16.07 -11.98
N SER A 25 -13.22 -17.16 -12.39
CA SER A 25 -13.03 -17.50 -13.81
C SER A 25 -14.35 -17.56 -14.59
N ARG A 26 -15.45 -17.90 -13.92
CA ARG A 26 -16.81 -18.01 -14.49
C ARG A 26 -17.67 -16.75 -14.34
N THR A 27 -17.19 -15.69 -13.69
CA THR A 27 -17.97 -14.47 -13.49
C THR A 27 -17.81 -13.45 -14.61
N SER A 28 -18.65 -12.41 -14.55
CA SER A 28 -18.66 -11.33 -15.55
C SER A 28 -17.31 -10.60 -15.64
N ILE A 29 -17.00 -10.04 -16.82
CA ILE A 29 -15.74 -9.31 -17.04
C ILE A 29 -15.62 -8.08 -16.13
N ARG A 30 -16.76 -7.48 -15.76
CA ARG A 30 -16.84 -6.35 -14.84
C ARG A 30 -16.36 -6.75 -13.44
N GLU A 31 -16.82 -7.88 -12.92
CA GLU A 31 -16.39 -8.39 -11.60
C GLU A 31 -14.91 -8.75 -11.57
N LYS A 32 -14.39 -9.34 -12.66
CA LYS A 32 -12.95 -9.62 -12.78
C LYS A 32 -12.12 -8.33 -12.72
N ARG A 33 -12.55 -7.27 -13.42
CA ARG A 33 -11.88 -5.98 -13.40
C ARG A 33 -11.91 -5.33 -12.00
N VAL A 34 -13.05 -5.37 -11.32
CA VAL A 34 -13.18 -4.87 -9.94
C VAL A 34 -12.28 -5.66 -8.98
N PHE A 35 -12.23 -6.98 -9.12
CA PHE A 35 -11.34 -7.83 -8.32
C PHE A 35 -9.86 -7.46 -8.51
N VAL A 36 -9.40 -7.34 -9.75
CA VAL A 36 -8.01 -6.93 -10.04
C VAL A 36 -7.72 -5.54 -9.48
N PHE A 37 -8.65 -4.60 -9.59
CA PHE A 37 -8.50 -3.26 -9.02
C PHE A 37 -8.35 -3.29 -7.50
N ILE A 38 -9.25 -3.97 -6.78
CA ILE A 38 -9.17 -4.10 -5.32
C ILE A 38 -7.88 -4.84 -4.90
N TRP A 39 -7.50 -5.88 -5.63
CA TRP A 39 -6.26 -6.63 -5.38
C TRP A 39 -5.01 -5.77 -5.57
N SER A 40 -4.98 -4.91 -6.60
CA SER A 40 -3.88 -3.94 -6.79
C SER A 40 -3.82 -2.90 -5.69
N LEU A 41 -4.98 -2.45 -5.17
CA LEU A 41 -5.02 -1.54 -4.01
C LEU A 41 -4.47 -2.22 -2.75
N ALA A 42 -4.75 -3.50 -2.53
CA ALA A 42 -4.19 -4.25 -1.40
C ALA A 42 -2.66 -4.33 -1.48
N TRP A 43 -2.09 -4.52 -2.67
CA TRP A 43 -0.63 -4.46 -2.87
C TRP A 43 -0.04 -3.10 -2.55
N LEU A 44 -0.71 -2.02 -2.99
CA LEU A 44 -0.28 -0.66 -2.69
C LEU A 44 -0.24 -0.41 -1.17
N VAL A 45 -1.25 -0.89 -0.44
CA VAL A 45 -1.27 -0.82 1.04
C VAL A 45 -0.11 -1.60 1.66
N VAL A 46 0.18 -2.82 1.18
CA VAL A 46 1.30 -3.62 1.70
C VAL A 46 2.64 -2.93 1.45
N LEU A 47 2.83 -2.33 0.27
CA LEU A 47 4.03 -1.54 -0.05
C LEU A 47 4.16 -0.33 0.86
N LEU A 48 3.09 0.45 1.04
CA LEU A 48 3.09 1.56 1.98
C LEU A 48 3.45 1.09 3.39
N VAL A 49 2.81 0.05 3.90
CA VAL A 49 3.10 -0.46 5.25
C VAL A 49 4.53 -1.00 5.39
N SER A 50 5.09 -1.60 4.34
CA SER A 50 6.46 -2.13 4.34
C SER A 50 7.51 -1.02 4.38
N GLU A 51 7.30 0.05 3.61
CA GLU A 51 8.18 1.22 3.58
C GLU A 51 7.98 2.12 4.81
N PHE A 52 6.84 2.02 5.50
CA PHE A 52 6.58 2.78 6.72
C PHE A 52 7.37 2.18 7.89
N PRO A 53 8.30 2.93 8.50
CA PRO A 53 9.01 2.44 9.68
C PRO A 53 8.02 2.37 10.85
N GLN A 54 7.92 1.22 11.52
CA GLN A 54 7.12 1.05 12.75
C GLN A 54 7.48 2.05 13.87
N ARG A 55 8.59 2.78 13.74
CA ARG A 55 9.12 3.75 14.72
C ARG A 55 8.91 5.21 14.33
N THR A 56 8.14 5.52 13.28
CA THR A 56 7.78 6.92 13.01
C THR A 56 6.62 7.32 13.92
N THR A 57 6.93 8.09 14.96
CA THR A 57 5.89 8.67 15.82
C THR A 57 4.96 9.57 14.98
N PRO A 58 3.66 9.69 15.30
CA PRO A 58 2.74 10.60 14.59
C PRO A 58 3.28 12.03 14.42
N ARG A 59 4.14 12.46 15.35
CA ARG A 59 4.85 13.74 15.29
C ARG A 59 5.82 13.83 14.10
N GLN A 60 6.53 12.77 13.76
CA GLN A 60 7.43 12.74 12.60
C GLN A 60 6.68 12.83 11.28
N TRP A 61 5.41 12.39 11.24
CA TRP A 61 4.52 12.56 10.09
C TRP A 61 4.12 14.00 9.87
N ILE A 62 3.68 14.66 10.96
CA ILE A 62 3.38 16.09 10.94
C ILE A 62 4.64 16.85 10.52
N ASP A 63 5.80 16.53 11.09
CA ASP A 63 7.05 17.19 10.70
C ASP A 63 7.41 16.96 9.23
N PHE A 64 7.21 15.76 8.66
CA PHE A 64 7.53 15.50 7.25
C PHE A 64 6.64 16.29 6.29
N ILE A 65 5.35 16.42 6.60
CA ILE A 65 4.37 17.15 5.76
C ILE A 65 4.56 18.66 5.92
N TYR A 66 4.73 19.15 7.15
CA TYR A 66 4.71 20.58 7.45
C TYR A 66 6.08 21.25 7.39
N LYS A 67 7.22 20.52 7.57
CA LYS A 67 8.56 21.14 7.47
C LYS A 67 8.87 21.75 6.11
N PRO A 68 8.57 21.11 4.96
CA PRO A 68 8.82 21.72 3.65
C PRO A 68 8.03 23.03 3.48
N LEU A 69 6.78 23.05 3.94
CA LEU A 69 5.90 24.21 3.95
C LEU A 69 6.44 25.35 4.84
N LEU A 70 6.92 25.01 6.04
CA LEU A 70 7.52 25.98 6.96
C LEU A 70 8.84 26.54 6.43
N LEU A 71 9.68 25.71 5.79
CA LEU A 71 10.92 26.15 5.17
C LEU A 71 10.67 27.09 4.00
N TRP A 72 9.64 26.81 3.20
CA TRP A 72 9.19 27.68 2.12
C TRP A 72 8.67 29.03 2.65
N LEU A 73 7.90 29.03 3.74
CA LEU A 73 7.39 30.27 4.36
C LEU A 73 8.48 31.13 5.00
N LYS A 74 9.59 30.52 5.45
CA LYS A 74 10.68 31.21 6.15
C LYS A 74 11.67 31.91 5.21
N HIS A 75 11.66 31.55 3.93
CA HIS A 75 12.34 32.24 2.85
C HIS A 75 11.33 32.69 1.80
N PRO A 76 10.50 33.71 2.09
CA PRO A 76 9.73 34.35 1.04
C PRO A 76 10.72 35.03 0.10
N SER A 77 10.68 34.64 -1.17
CA SER A 77 11.39 35.29 -2.27
C SER A 77 11.20 36.80 -2.27
#